data_AF-A0A5K7YDW7-F1
#
_entry.id   AF-A0A5K7YDW7-F1
#
_cell.length_a   1.000
_cell.length_b   1.000
_cell.length_c   1.000
_cell.angle_alpha   90.00
_cell.angle_beta   90.00
_cell.angle_gamma   90.00
#
_symmetry.space_group_name_H-M   'P 1'
#
loop_
_entity.id
_entity.type
_entity.pdbx_description
1 polymer ?
#
loop_
_entity_poly.entity_id
_entity_poly.type
_entity_poly.pdbx_seq_one_letter_code
_entity_poly.pdbx_strand_id
1 'polypeptide(L)'
;MTSTHSHRPCGRILIALITLVLAAHGCASGPSLVGRWKAMEGSASVEFAVDGGFHAVDNEGMPVSGKYRLVGADGIQFEIRHGEADAEVVDARYTRLGERLTLAFPGEGAIETYHRIP
;
A
#
# COMPACT_ATOMS: atom_id res chain seq x y z
N MET A 1 -37.39 -45.60 -40.28
CA MET A 1 -37.11 -44.16 -40.37
C MET A 1 -38.25 -43.49 -39.62
N THR A 2 -38.10 -42.84 -38.47
CA THR A 2 -37.08 -41.89 -38.01
C THR A 2 -36.87 -42.01 -36.50
N SER A 3 -35.60 -41.86 -36.10
CA SER A 3 -35.10 -41.70 -34.74
C SER A 3 -35.34 -40.26 -34.24
N THR A 4 -34.78 -39.95 -33.07
CA THR A 4 -34.45 -38.63 -32.46
C THR A 4 -35.53 -37.93 -31.64
N HIS A 5 -35.25 -37.36 -30.46
CA HIS A 5 -34.12 -37.45 -29.53
C HIS A 5 -34.55 -36.77 -28.22
N SER A 6 -34.33 -37.42 -27.09
CA SER A 6 -34.52 -36.85 -25.75
C SER A 6 -33.40 -35.83 -25.47
N HIS A 7 -33.75 -34.57 -25.23
CA HIS A 7 -32.81 -33.58 -24.72
C HIS A 7 -33.20 -33.19 -23.30
N ARG A 8 -32.57 -33.86 -22.33
CA ARG A 8 -32.38 -33.31 -20.98
C ARG A 8 -31.14 -32.43 -20.99
N PRO A 9 -31.22 -31.16 -20.59
CA PRO A 9 -30.05 -30.44 -20.12
C PRO A 9 -30.19 -30.17 -18.61
N CYS A 10 -30.05 -31.21 -17.77
CA CYS A 10 -30.10 -31.06 -16.30
C CYS A 10 -28.73 -31.13 -15.61
N GLY A 11 -27.62 -31.06 -16.37
CA GLY A 11 -26.28 -31.33 -15.80
C GLY A 11 -25.17 -30.36 -16.16
N ARG A 12 -25.43 -29.32 -16.97
CA ARG A 12 -24.37 -28.40 -17.45
C ARG A 12 -24.39 -27.01 -16.84
N ILE A 13 -25.50 -26.62 -16.20
CA ILE A 13 -25.67 -25.27 -15.63
C ILE A 13 -25.02 -25.18 -14.23
N LEU A 14 -24.90 -26.29 -13.50
CA LEU A 14 -24.39 -26.29 -12.11
C LEU A 14 -22.87 -26.09 -12.00
N ILE A 15 -22.10 -26.48 -13.02
CA ILE A 15 -20.62 -26.42 -12.99
C ILE A 15 -20.12 -24.98 -13.22
N ALA A 16 -20.86 -24.17 -13.99
CA ALA A 16 -20.48 -22.79 -14.30
C ALA A 16 -20.59 -21.83 -13.10
N LEU A 17 -21.38 -22.19 -12.07
CA LEU A 17 -21.55 -21.38 -10.86
C LEU A 17 -20.40 -21.57 -9.85
N ILE A 18 -19.74 -22.72 -9.85
CA ILE A 18 -18.66 -23.03 -8.89
C ILE A 18 -17.33 -22.35 -9.29
N THR A 19 -17.10 -22.11 -10.59
CA THR A 19 -15.89 -21.41 -11.05
C THR A 19 -15.92 -19.89 -10.81
N LEU A 20 -17.10 -19.28 -10.67
CA LEU A 20 -17.23 -17.83 -10.47
C LEU A 20 -16.88 -17.39 -9.03
N VAL A 21 -17.05 -18.26 -8.03
CA VAL A 21 -16.84 -17.92 -6.61
C VAL A 21 -15.36 -17.97 -6.20
N LEU A 22 -14.50 -18.70 -6.93
CA LEU A 22 -13.06 -18.77 -6.61
C LEU A 22 -12.23 -17.60 -7.15
N ALA A 23 -12.74 -16.79 -8.07
CA ALA A 23 -11.99 -15.66 -8.62
C ALA A 23 -12.00 -14.40 -7.72
N ALA A 24 -12.83 -14.37 -6.67
CA ALA A 24 -13.02 -13.18 -5.83
C ALA A 24 -12.06 -13.07 -4.62
N HIS A 25 -11.18 -14.05 -4.39
CA HIS A 25 -10.30 -14.07 -3.20
C HIS A 25 -8.88 -13.58 -3.46
N GLY A 26 -8.61 -13.01 -4.64
CA GLY A 26 -7.36 -12.32 -4.92
C GLY A 26 -7.35 -10.91 -4.33
N CYS A 27 -7.50 -10.76 -3.01
CA CYS A 27 -6.93 -9.59 -2.34
C CYS A 27 -5.41 -9.71 -2.53
N ALA A 28 -4.89 -9.19 -3.63
CA ALA A 28 -3.49 -8.90 -3.77
C ALA A 28 -3.21 -7.77 -2.76
N SER A 29 -2.99 -8.15 -1.51
CA SER A 29 -2.46 -7.28 -0.48
C SER A 29 -1.07 -6.87 -0.96
N GLY A 30 -1.00 -5.79 -1.74
CA GLY A 30 0.26 -5.10 -1.98
C GLY A 30 0.96 -4.89 -0.63
N PRO A 31 2.29 -4.88 -0.57
CA PRO A 31 3.01 -4.80 0.69
C PRO A 31 2.54 -3.56 1.47
N SER A 32 1.74 -3.78 2.50
CA SER A 32 1.16 -2.69 3.29
C SER A 32 2.27 -1.97 4.04
N LEU A 33 2.39 -0.66 3.83
CA LEU A 33 3.25 0.21 4.63
C LEU A 33 2.68 0.46 6.03
N VAL A 34 1.39 0.20 6.23
CA VAL A 34 0.66 0.50 7.48
C VAL A 34 1.35 -0.11 8.68
N GLY A 35 1.77 0.73 9.63
CA GLY A 35 2.50 0.36 10.83
C GLY A 35 3.57 1.38 11.18
N ARG A 36 4.31 1.08 12.24
CA ARG A 36 5.37 1.95 12.78
C ARG A 36 6.74 1.50 12.29
N TRP A 37 7.56 2.49 11.99
CA TRP A 37 8.88 2.33 11.43
C TRP A 37 9.84 3.29 12.13
N LYS A 38 11.03 2.80 12.47
CA LYS A 38 12.08 3.60 13.07
C LYS A 38 13.31 3.58 12.17
N ALA A 39 13.94 4.73 11.98
CA ALA A 39 15.14 4.83 11.19
C ALA A 39 16.22 3.88 11.73
N MET A 40 16.97 3.26 10.83
CA MET A 40 18.12 2.43 11.20
C MET A 40 19.30 3.29 11.67
N GLU A 41 19.35 4.54 11.23
CA GLU A 41 20.32 5.54 11.65
C GLU A 41 19.58 6.76 12.20
N GLY A 42 20.01 7.27 13.36
CA GLY A 42 19.37 8.41 14.01
C GLY A 42 18.14 8.05 14.87
N SER A 43 17.31 9.06 15.13
CA SER A 43 16.11 8.97 15.97
C SER A 43 14.80 9.10 15.20
N ALA A 44 14.86 9.34 13.89
CA ALA A 44 13.68 9.51 13.06
C ALA A 44 12.74 8.30 13.10
N SER A 45 11.44 8.55 12.97
CA SER A 45 10.40 7.52 12.93
C SER A 45 9.22 7.95 12.08
N VAL A 46 8.49 6.98 11.53
CA VAL A 46 7.27 7.21 10.76
C VAL A 46 6.24 6.12 11.05
N GLU A 47 5.00 6.53 11.21
CA GLU A 47 3.83 5.67 11.33
C GLU A 47 2.90 5.92 10.15
N PHE A 48 2.56 4.87 9.43
CA PHE A 48 1.56 4.89 8.36
C PHE A 48 0.25 4.28 8.86
N ALA A 49 -0.84 5.01 8.72
CA ALA A 49 -2.17 4.59 9.13
C ALA A 49 -2.97 4.00 7.96
N VAL A 50 -3.94 3.12 8.29
CA VAL A 50 -4.79 2.44 7.31
C VAL A 50 -5.69 3.39 6.49
N ASP A 51 -5.95 4.59 7.02
CA ASP A 51 -6.77 5.63 6.38
C ASP A 51 -5.95 6.57 5.46
N GLY A 52 -4.69 6.21 5.18
CA GLY A 52 -3.77 7.04 4.41
C GLY A 52 -3.19 8.21 5.20
N GLY A 53 -3.35 8.27 6.52
CA GLY A 53 -2.63 9.20 7.38
C GLY A 53 -1.18 8.77 7.61
N PHE A 54 -0.29 9.73 7.87
CA PHE A 54 1.01 9.42 8.45
C PHE A 54 1.38 10.42 9.55
N HIS A 55 2.20 9.96 10.49
CA HIS A 55 2.85 10.77 11.50
C HIS A 55 4.33 10.40 11.53
N ALA A 56 5.21 11.38 11.46
CA ALA A 56 6.64 11.21 11.50
C ALA A 56 7.26 12.13 12.54
N VAL A 57 8.42 11.75 13.03
CA VAL A 57 9.30 12.58 13.85
C VAL A 57 10.67 12.49 13.19
N ASP A 58 11.29 13.63 12.89
CA ASP A 58 12.61 13.67 12.28
C ASP A 58 13.74 13.42 13.30
N ASN A 59 14.99 13.56 12.87
CA ASN A 59 16.16 13.38 13.74
C ASN A 59 16.34 14.52 14.76
N GLU A 60 15.70 15.67 14.57
CA GLU A 60 15.71 16.80 15.51
C GLU A 60 14.57 16.72 16.53
N GLY A 61 13.67 15.74 16.38
CA GLY A 61 12.49 15.57 17.22
C GLY A 61 11.31 16.41 16.75
N MET A 62 11.35 16.96 15.53
CA MET A 62 10.27 17.75 14.97
C MET A 62 9.17 16.82 14.43
N PRO A 63 7.91 16.97 14.90
CA PRO A 63 6.81 16.18 14.38
C PRO A 63 6.33 16.71 13.03
N VAL A 64 6.10 15.80 12.09
CA VAL A 64 5.51 16.07 10.76
C VAL A 64 4.32 15.13 10.57
N SER A 65 3.22 15.63 10.03
CA SER A 65 2.04 14.79 9.79
C SER A 65 1.29 15.22 8.54
N GLY A 66 0.53 14.28 8.00
CA GLY A 66 -0.19 14.53 6.78
C GLY A 66 -0.90 13.30 6.23
N LYS A 67 -1.14 13.34 4.92
CA LYS A 67 -1.66 12.20 4.17
C LYS A 67 -0.57 11.62 3.29
N TYR A 68 -0.64 10.32 3.04
CA TYR A 68 0.20 9.64 2.07
C TYR A 68 -0.66 8.83 1.09
N ARG A 69 -0.15 8.66 -0.12
CA ARG A 69 -0.73 7.75 -1.11
C ARG A 69 0.35 7.05 -1.91
N LEU A 70 0.11 5.80 -2.25
CA LEU A 70 0.97 5.04 -3.15
C LEU A 70 0.65 5.43 -4.61
N VAL A 71 1.67 5.66 -5.41
CA VAL A 71 1.57 6.10 -6.81
C VAL A 71 2.39 5.15 -7.67
N GLY A 72 1.72 4.38 -8.53
CA GLY A 72 2.39 3.37 -9.35
C GLY A 72 2.94 2.21 -8.51
N ALA A 73 4.02 1.59 -8.99
CA ALA A 73 4.57 0.37 -8.37
C ALA A 73 5.39 0.66 -7.09
N ASP A 74 6.14 1.75 -7.08
CA ASP A 74 7.18 2.08 -6.10
C ASP A 74 7.16 3.56 -5.71
N GLY A 75 6.18 4.34 -6.17
CA GLY A 75 6.02 5.74 -5.80
C GLY A 75 5.19 5.88 -4.52
N ILE A 76 5.56 6.86 -3.72
CA ILE A 76 4.77 7.34 -2.58
C ILE A 76 4.78 8.87 -2.61
N GLN A 77 3.62 9.46 -2.36
CA GLN A 77 3.49 10.90 -2.24
C GLN A 77 2.98 11.25 -0.85
N PHE A 78 3.60 12.26 -0.25
CA PHE A 78 3.22 12.84 1.03
C PHE A 78 2.59 14.21 0.79
N GLU A 79 1.48 14.46 1.47
CA GLU A 79 0.81 15.76 1.54
C GLU A 79 0.91 16.24 2.98
N ILE A 80 1.84 17.17 3.22
CA ILE A 80 2.17 17.72 4.53
C ILE A 80 1.39 19.02 4.72
N ARG A 81 0.68 19.15 5.85
CA ARG A 81 -0.05 20.38 6.19
C ARG A 81 0.73 21.21 7.20
N HIS A 82 1.10 22.42 6.82
CA HIS A 82 1.72 23.40 7.70
C HIS A 82 0.69 24.43 8.18
N GLY A 83 -0.06 24.09 9.25
CA GLY A 83 -1.09 24.97 9.79
C GLY A 83 -2.21 25.28 8.77
N GLU A 84 -2.47 26.58 8.54
CA GLU A 84 -3.49 27.06 7.58
C GLU A 84 -2.96 27.24 6.15
N ALA A 85 -1.67 26.99 5.90
CA ALA A 85 -1.08 27.14 4.58
C ALA A 85 -1.52 26.03 3.61
N ASP A 86 -1.27 26.25 2.32
CA ASP A 86 -1.40 25.21 1.31
C ASP A 86 -0.52 24.01 1.65
N ALA A 87 -1.01 22.80 1.33
CA ALA A 87 -0.29 21.58 1.61
C ALA A 87 0.97 21.48 0.74
N GLU A 88 2.09 21.13 1.37
CA GLU A 88 3.31 20.78 0.70
C GLU A 88 3.20 19.34 0.18
N VAL A 89 3.52 19.14 -1.10
CA VAL A 89 3.49 17.83 -1.73
C VAL A 89 4.92 17.36 -1.97
N VAL A 90 5.28 16.25 -1.34
CA VAL A 90 6.62 15.64 -1.44
C VAL A 90 6.50 14.28 -2.11
N ASP A 91 7.21 14.10 -3.22
CA ASP A 91 7.28 12.82 -3.94
C ASP A 91 8.53 12.04 -3.53
N ALA A 92 8.34 10.74 -3.28
CA ALA A 92 9.41 9.81 -2.98
C ALA A 92 9.21 8.46 -3.68
N ARG A 93 10.29 7.68 -3.73
CA ARG A 93 10.24 6.25 -4.06
C ARG A 93 10.33 5.45 -2.78
N TYR A 94 9.64 4.33 -2.72
CA TYR A 94 9.72 3.41 -1.59
C TYR A 94 10.08 2.00 -2.03
N THR A 95 10.75 1.27 -1.14
CA THR A 95 10.93 -0.18 -1.27
C THR A 95 10.69 -0.81 0.08
N ARG A 96 9.84 -1.84 0.11
CA ARG A 96 9.61 -2.64 1.32
C ARG A 96 10.09 -4.07 1.09
N LEU A 97 10.98 -4.51 1.97
CA LEU A 97 11.46 -5.89 2.02
C LEU A 97 11.28 -6.43 3.45
N GLY A 98 10.17 -7.15 3.67
CA GLY A 98 9.79 -7.65 5.00
C GLY A 98 9.62 -6.51 6.01
N GLU A 99 10.50 -6.50 7.01
CA GLU A 99 10.54 -5.53 8.10
C GLU A 99 11.44 -4.32 7.81
N ARG A 100 11.96 -4.20 6.58
CA ARG A 100 12.76 -3.06 6.15
C ARG A 100 11.98 -2.20 5.16
N LEU A 101 12.00 -0.89 5.39
CA LEU A 101 11.48 0.13 4.49
C LEU A 101 12.63 1.06 4.08
N THR A 102 12.73 1.39 2.81
CA THR A 102 13.61 2.45 2.31
C THR A 102 12.74 3.49 1.62
N LEU A 103 12.95 4.76 1.96
CA LEU A 103 12.38 5.93 1.29
C LEU A 103 13.53 6.67 0.60
N ALA A 104 13.39 6.95 -0.69
CA ALA A 104 14.32 7.77 -1.44
C ALA A 104 13.59 9.02 -1.92
N PHE A 105 14.14 10.19 -1.61
CA PHE A 105 13.59 11.51 -1.92
C PHE A 105 14.42 12.12 -3.05
N PRO A 106 14.05 11.93 -4.34
CA PRO A 106 14.91 12.29 -5.46
C PRO A 106 15.17 13.80 -5.55
N GLY A 107 14.22 14.63 -5.10
CA GLY A 107 14.36 16.08 -5.07
C GLY A 107 15.46 16.57 -4.12
N GLU A 108 15.74 15.80 -3.06
CA GLU A 108 16.70 16.16 -2.01
C GLU A 108 17.99 15.32 -2.06
N GLY A 109 18.01 14.26 -2.87
CA GLY A 109 19.12 13.29 -2.89
C GLY A 109 19.24 12.48 -1.60
N ALA A 110 18.20 12.47 -0.75
CA ALA A 110 18.19 11.77 0.52
C ALA A 110 17.65 10.34 0.38
N ILE A 111 18.26 9.41 1.10
CA ILE A 111 17.77 8.03 1.23
C ILE A 111 17.71 7.70 2.72
N GLU A 112 16.52 7.34 3.18
CA GLU A 112 16.28 6.95 4.56
C GLU A 112 15.89 5.48 4.61
N THR A 113 16.46 4.77 5.59
CA THR A 113 16.16 3.35 5.80
C THR A 113 15.62 3.14 7.19
N TYR A 114 14.53 2.39 7.26
CA TYR A 114 13.78 2.12 8.47
C TYR A 114 13.64 0.61 8.71
N HIS A 115 13.52 0.24 9.98
CA HIS A 115 13.04 -1.07 10.41
C HIS A 115 11.64 -0.93 11.03
N ARG A 116 10.81 -1.94 10.83
CA ARG A 116 9.50 -2.02 11.47
C ARG A 116 9.68 -2.22 12.97
N ILE A 117 8.85 -1.51 13.74
CA ILE A 117 8.73 -1.70 15.18
C ILE A 117 7.31 -2.20 15.52
N PRO A 118 7.14 -2.91 16.64
CA PRO A 118 5.82 -3.30 17.14
C PRO A 118 4.91 -2.09 17.33
#